data_AF-A0A9X4RD19-F1
#
_entry.id   AF-A0A9X4RD19-F1
#
_cell.length_a   1.000
_cell.length_b   1.000
_cell.length_c   1.000
_cell.angle_alpha   90.00
_cell.angle_beta   90.00
_cell.angle_gamma   90.00
#
_symmetry.space_group_name_H-M   'P 1'
#
loop_
_entity.id
_entity.type
_entity.pdbx_description
1 polymer ?
#
loop_
_entity_poly.entity_id
_entity_poly.type
_entity_poly.pdbx_seq_one_letter_code
_entity_poly.pdbx_strand_id
1 'polypeptide(L)'
;MLGKALLQRVILPRPGEPLDVRTLYLEESATNPRRAHAPTRTSLAIGAESEVSFATYFNAFPASYWRRHTVLTSVVLRVELLGHGRVDVYRSKADGSRIHVEGTEVPVRDLRGSAPAPHAQVEFEVDLGPFEDGGWIWFDITTDTEVELVRAGWYAPVEAPGEGRVAVGIPTFNRPTDAVKALTALASDPLVLDVIDAVIMPDQGTRKVRDEPGFTEAAAALGDRLAIHDQPNLGGSGGYSRIMYEALETTTSPYVLYMDDDIEIEPDSVLRALAMSRFAKTPMLVGGQMLNLQERSHLHSMGEVIDRAAVMWTGAPNTEYDHDFSKYPLSDRDNSKGLHRRIDVDGNGWWMCMIPRVCAEQIGLPMPLFIKWDDWEFALRARAAGFPTATVPGIAIWHMAWSDKDDAIDWQAYFHLRNRLVVASLHFPDSIRGLVLSSAKATVKHLLCLEYSTVAIQNKAIEDFLAGPDHVAGQLATALGEVHAIRREYPDAVVVGSATELPSASGADVGAVGEPANPLAKVARLAKGLVHSARSADPAHHERPQLNVPTLDARWFLLSQVDGVTVTTADGRGVVYRKRDPRQARALLARATQLRRELLRRFPEVAEQYRAAAPELTSRERWARVFGK
;
A
#
# COMPACT_ATOMS: atom_id res chain seq x y z
N MET A 1 -2.91 30.73 -23.23
CA MET A 1 -2.28 29.54 -22.65
C MET A 1 -3.15 28.33 -22.95
N LEU A 2 -2.54 27.25 -23.42
CA LEU A 2 -3.22 26.01 -23.81
C LEU A 2 -3.75 25.27 -22.57
N GLY A 3 -2.95 25.21 -21.50
CA GLY A 3 -3.34 24.57 -20.23
C GLY A 3 -4.31 25.42 -19.42
N LYS A 4 -5.45 24.84 -19.04
CA LYS A 4 -6.53 25.50 -18.29
C LYS A 4 -6.64 25.04 -16.84
N ALA A 5 -6.40 23.76 -16.56
CA ALA A 5 -6.44 23.20 -15.20
C ALA A 5 -5.21 22.36 -14.91
N LEU A 6 -4.60 22.54 -13.74
CA LEU A 6 -3.43 21.78 -13.29
C LEU A 6 -3.82 20.33 -12.94
N LEU A 7 -3.06 19.36 -13.45
CA LEU A 7 -3.22 17.94 -13.17
C LEU A 7 -2.13 17.41 -12.22
N GLN A 8 -0.89 17.83 -12.47
CA GLN A 8 0.29 17.34 -11.77
C GLN A 8 1.37 18.42 -11.84
N ARG A 9 1.98 18.80 -10.70
CA ARG A 9 3.16 19.67 -10.71
C ARG A 9 4.41 18.86 -11.01
N VAL A 10 5.40 19.52 -11.59
CA VAL A 10 6.78 19.03 -11.53
C VAL A 10 7.33 19.40 -10.15
N ILE A 11 7.73 18.38 -9.39
CA ILE A 11 8.20 18.50 -8.01
C ILE A 11 9.65 18.02 -7.88
N LEU A 12 10.38 18.56 -6.91
CA LEU A 12 11.82 18.37 -6.73
C LEU A 12 12.12 17.93 -5.28
N PRO A 13 13.21 17.19 -5.02
CA PRO A 13 13.57 16.66 -3.69
C PRO A 13 13.78 17.77 -2.64
N ARG A 14 13.58 17.46 -1.35
CA ARG A 14 13.89 18.41 -0.26
C ARG A 14 15.40 18.59 -0.13
N PRO A 15 15.85 19.68 0.52
CA PRO A 15 17.25 19.80 0.94
C PRO A 15 17.67 18.59 1.79
N GLY A 16 18.85 18.04 1.50
CA GLY A 16 19.38 16.87 2.21
C GLY A 16 18.78 15.51 1.81
N GLU A 17 17.84 15.47 0.85
CA GLU A 17 17.26 14.20 0.41
C GLU A 17 18.36 13.26 -0.17
N PRO A 18 18.41 11.99 0.29
CA PRO A 18 19.32 10.96 -0.20
C PRO A 18 19.28 10.78 -1.72
N LEU A 19 20.40 10.42 -2.34
CA LEU A 19 20.56 10.38 -3.80
C LEU A 19 19.66 9.35 -4.49
N ASP A 20 19.48 8.20 -3.85
CA ASP A 20 18.52 7.17 -4.23
C ASP A 20 17.10 7.74 -4.32
N VAL A 21 16.64 8.46 -3.30
CA VAL A 21 15.30 9.07 -3.29
C VAL A 21 15.16 10.18 -4.35
N ARG A 22 16.24 10.89 -4.70
CA ARG A 22 16.20 11.91 -5.77
C ARG A 22 15.83 11.33 -7.13
N THR A 23 16.15 10.06 -7.39
CA THR A 23 15.81 9.39 -8.66
C THR A 23 14.31 9.29 -8.92
N LEU A 24 13.47 9.40 -7.87
CA LEU A 24 12.02 9.50 -8.03
C LEU A 24 11.56 10.82 -8.68
N TYR A 25 12.42 11.85 -8.70
CA TYR A 25 12.10 13.20 -9.14
C TYR A 25 12.88 13.58 -10.42
N LEU A 26 14.18 13.33 -10.48
CA LEU A 26 15.01 13.69 -11.62
C LEU A 26 16.16 12.69 -11.84
N GLU A 27 16.51 12.50 -13.10
CA GLU A 27 17.71 11.77 -13.52
C GLU A 27 18.71 12.75 -14.13
N GLU A 28 19.90 12.81 -13.56
CA GLU A 28 20.95 13.73 -13.97
C GLU A 28 21.99 12.96 -14.78
N SER A 29 22.40 13.47 -15.96
CA SER A 29 23.48 12.82 -16.70
C SER A 29 24.76 12.80 -15.87
N ALA A 30 25.45 11.66 -15.83
CA ALA A 30 26.74 11.52 -15.18
C ALA A 30 27.84 12.39 -15.83
N THR A 31 27.60 12.92 -17.04
CA THR A 31 28.51 13.83 -17.73
C THR A 31 28.37 15.29 -17.26
N ASN A 32 27.34 15.61 -16.47
CA ASN A 32 27.13 16.98 -16.01
C ASN A 32 28.30 17.41 -15.09
N PRO A 33 28.79 18.66 -15.21
CA PRO A 33 29.92 19.14 -14.41
C PRO A 33 29.58 19.25 -12.92
N ARG A 34 28.31 19.42 -12.57
CA ARG A 34 27.80 19.53 -11.20
C ARG A 34 26.40 18.95 -11.12
N ARG A 35 26.01 18.60 -9.90
CA ARG A 35 24.63 18.25 -9.57
C ARG A 35 23.69 19.44 -9.72
N ALA A 36 22.49 19.21 -10.24
CA ALA A 36 21.40 20.17 -10.19
C ALA A 36 20.98 20.47 -8.74
N HIS A 37 20.62 21.72 -8.47
CA HIS A 37 20.28 22.19 -7.13
C HIS A 37 18.83 22.65 -7.10
N ALA A 38 17.99 22.05 -6.24
CA ALA A 38 16.59 22.44 -6.06
C ALA A 38 16.47 23.48 -4.94
N PRO A 39 16.30 24.78 -5.23
CA PRO A 39 16.16 25.81 -4.19
C PRO A 39 14.80 25.70 -3.47
N THR A 40 13.79 25.20 -4.17
CA THR A 40 12.45 24.94 -3.65
C THR A 40 11.98 23.55 -4.10
N ARG A 41 10.81 23.13 -3.62
CA ARG A 41 10.15 21.89 -4.06
C ARG A 41 9.61 21.93 -5.49
N THR A 42 9.64 23.08 -6.17
CA THR A 42 9.06 23.25 -7.52
C THR A 42 9.97 23.99 -8.50
N SER A 43 11.21 24.33 -8.09
CA SER A 43 12.21 24.98 -8.94
C SER A 43 13.55 24.25 -8.91
N LEU A 44 14.30 24.32 -10.01
CA LEU A 44 15.57 23.60 -10.18
C LEU A 44 16.58 24.46 -10.92
N ALA A 45 17.77 24.64 -10.33
CA ALA A 45 18.93 25.22 -10.99
C ALA A 45 19.78 24.12 -11.64
N ILE A 46 20.05 24.29 -12.93
CA ILE A 46 20.81 23.36 -13.78
C ILE A 46 22.04 24.10 -14.31
N GLY A 47 23.21 23.48 -14.24
CA GLY A 47 24.45 24.05 -14.77
C GLY A 47 24.41 24.22 -16.29
N ALA A 48 25.34 25.00 -16.84
CA ALA A 48 25.56 25.05 -18.29
C ALA A 48 26.02 23.70 -18.84
N GLU A 49 25.78 23.44 -20.13
CA GLU A 49 26.23 22.23 -20.83
C GLU A 49 25.85 20.94 -20.07
N SER A 50 24.60 20.87 -19.61
CA SER A 50 24.09 19.81 -18.74
C SER A 50 22.76 19.25 -19.25
N GLU A 51 22.47 17.99 -18.92
CA GLU A 51 21.20 17.35 -19.23
C GLU A 51 20.55 16.79 -17.97
N VAL A 52 19.26 17.09 -17.78
CA VAL A 52 18.42 16.55 -16.71
C VAL A 52 17.14 15.99 -17.33
N SER A 53 16.87 14.72 -17.06
CA SER A 53 15.67 14.00 -17.47
C SER A 53 14.62 14.02 -16.35
N PHE A 54 13.37 14.25 -16.74
CA PHE A 54 12.21 14.10 -15.86
C PHE A 54 11.41 12.83 -16.20
N ALA A 55 12.05 11.84 -16.83
CA ALA A 55 11.56 10.49 -17.01
C ALA A 55 11.55 9.72 -15.68
N THR A 56 10.84 10.23 -14.68
CA THR A 56 10.90 9.76 -13.29
C THR A 56 9.52 9.56 -12.70
N TYR A 57 9.46 8.80 -11.61
CA TYR A 57 8.21 8.39 -10.97
C TYR A 57 7.25 9.56 -10.68
N PHE A 58 7.74 10.66 -10.12
CA PHE A 58 6.91 11.81 -9.77
C PHE A 58 6.70 12.83 -10.89
N ASN A 59 7.57 12.91 -11.89
CA ASN A 59 7.53 14.01 -12.87
C ASN A 59 7.11 13.57 -14.29
N ALA A 60 7.26 12.29 -14.62
CA ALA A 60 6.62 11.73 -15.80
C ALA A 60 5.10 11.67 -15.61
N PHE A 61 4.36 11.80 -16.70
CA PHE A 61 2.91 11.76 -16.74
C PHE A 61 2.42 10.36 -17.16
N PRO A 62 1.60 9.66 -16.34
CA PRO A 62 1.13 8.30 -16.60
C PRO A 62 0.00 8.28 -17.65
N ALA A 63 0.33 8.65 -18.89
CA ALA A 63 -0.61 8.97 -19.97
C ALA A 63 -1.68 7.90 -20.24
N SER A 64 -1.30 6.63 -20.20
CA SER A 64 -2.25 5.53 -20.44
C SER A 64 -3.38 5.44 -19.40
N TYR A 65 -3.11 5.79 -18.14
CA TYR A 65 -4.13 5.81 -17.09
C TYR A 65 -5.13 6.94 -17.33
N TRP A 66 -4.63 8.14 -17.63
CA TRP A 66 -5.48 9.30 -17.95
C TRP A 66 -6.33 9.05 -19.18
N ARG A 67 -5.75 8.51 -20.27
CA ARG A 67 -6.49 8.13 -21.47
C ARG A 67 -7.61 7.14 -21.18
N ARG A 68 -7.33 6.12 -20.36
CA ARG A 68 -8.29 5.05 -20.06
C ARG A 68 -9.47 5.56 -19.26
N HIS A 69 -9.20 6.35 -18.23
CA HIS A 69 -10.14 6.63 -17.15
C HIS A 69 -10.73 8.04 -17.17
N THR A 70 -10.15 9.00 -17.91
CA THR A 70 -10.58 10.41 -17.89
C THR A 70 -11.14 10.91 -19.21
N VAL A 71 -11.90 12.00 -19.18
CA VAL A 71 -12.48 12.63 -20.38
C VAL A 71 -11.45 13.32 -21.27
N LEU A 72 -10.17 13.37 -20.87
CA LEU A 72 -9.11 14.07 -21.60
C LEU A 72 -8.68 13.31 -22.85
N THR A 73 -8.48 14.06 -23.94
CA THR A 73 -7.93 13.56 -25.21
C THR A 73 -6.48 13.99 -25.42
N SER A 74 -6.02 15.03 -24.73
CA SER A 74 -4.66 15.54 -24.76
C SER A 74 -4.30 16.13 -23.39
N VAL A 75 -3.01 16.36 -23.17
CA VAL A 75 -2.47 17.06 -22.00
C VAL A 75 -1.45 18.10 -22.43
N VAL A 76 -1.29 19.14 -21.62
CA VAL A 76 -0.38 20.25 -21.90
C VAL A 76 0.75 20.24 -20.88
N LEU A 77 1.99 20.04 -21.32
CA LEU A 77 3.15 20.39 -20.52
C LEU A 77 3.34 21.90 -20.59
N ARG A 78 3.50 22.57 -19.44
CA ARG A 78 3.94 23.96 -19.37
C ARG A 78 5.21 24.03 -18.56
N VAL A 79 6.24 24.66 -19.11
CA VAL A 79 7.54 24.88 -18.46
C VAL A 79 7.86 26.37 -18.49
N GLU A 80 8.19 26.92 -17.33
CA GLU A 80 8.64 28.29 -17.13
C GLU A 80 10.08 28.28 -16.64
N LEU A 81 10.96 28.96 -17.36
CA LEU A 81 12.39 28.87 -17.10
C LEU A 81 13.16 30.15 -17.46
N LEU A 82 14.37 30.26 -16.93
CA LEU A 82 15.36 31.30 -17.20
C LEU A 82 16.64 30.67 -17.76
N GLY A 83 17.38 31.42 -18.58
CA GLY A 83 18.58 30.91 -19.26
C GLY A 83 18.29 30.41 -20.68
N HIS A 84 19.31 29.84 -21.32
CA HIS A 84 19.23 29.28 -22.66
C HIS A 84 19.47 27.77 -22.65
N GLY A 85 18.65 27.07 -23.42
CA GLY A 85 18.69 25.62 -23.57
C GLY A 85 17.49 25.16 -24.38
N ARG A 86 17.16 23.88 -24.25
CA ARG A 86 16.08 23.24 -24.99
C ARG A 86 15.28 22.31 -24.09
N VAL A 87 13.97 22.30 -24.30
CA VAL A 87 13.04 21.36 -23.68
C VAL A 87 12.62 20.35 -24.74
N ASP A 88 12.88 19.07 -24.50
CA ASP A 88 12.48 17.97 -25.38
C ASP A 88 11.44 17.10 -24.70
N VAL A 89 10.32 16.86 -25.38
CA VAL A 89 9.21 16.04 -24.90
C VAL A 89 9.29 14.65 -25.52
N TYR A 90 9.13 13.65 -24.67
CA TYR A 90 9.18 12.24 -25.05
C TYR A 90 7.92 11.52 -24.60
N ARG A 91 7.68 10.38 -25.24
CA ARG A 91 6.73 9.39 -24.77
C ARG A 91 7.30 7.98 -24.88
N SER A 92 6.65 7.03 -24.20
CA SER A 92 6.93 5.60 -24.36
C SER A 92 5.74 4.86 -24.96
N LYS A 93 6.03 3.76 -25.66
CA LYS A 93 5.05 2.70 -25.91
C LYS A 93 4.89 1.81 -24.66
N ALA A 94 3.89 0.93 -24.64
CA ALA A 94 3.67 -0.05 -23.57
C ALA A 94 4.85 -1.04 -23.34
N ASP A 95 5.77 -1.15 -24.31
CA ASP A 95 6.97 -1.98 -24.22
C ASP A 95 8.23 -1.22 -23.74
N GLY A 96 8.07 0.03 -23.31
CA GLY A 96 9.16 0.90 -22.85
C GLY A 96 9.94 1.60 -23.96
N SER A 97 9.60 1.40 -25.25
CA SER A 97 10.29 2.08 -26.34
C SER A 97 10.05 3.60 -26.31
N ARG A 98 11.13 4.38 -26.13
CA ARG A 98 11.13 5.85 -26.16
C ARG A 98 10.90 6.39 -27.57
N ILE A 99 10.07 7.42 -27.68
CA ILE A 99 9.76 8.16 -28.90
C ILE A 99 9.87 9.65 -28.58
N HIS A 100 10.67 10.37 -29.37
CA HIS A 100 10.70 11.83 -29.34
C HIS A 100 9.41 12.38 -29.95
N VAL A 101 8.76 13.33 -29.25
CA VAL A 101 7.51 13.96 -29.69
C VAL A 101 7.81 15.28 -30.37
N GLU A 102 8.43 16.20 -29.63
CA GLU A 102 8.77 17.55 -30.07
C GLU A 102 9.89 18.12 -29.19
N GLY A 103 10.62 19.12 -29.67
CA GLY A 103 11.53 19.91 -28.86
C GLY A 103 11.48 21.37 -29.22
N THR A 104 11.65 22.24 -28.23
CA THR A 104 11.63 23.70 -28.42
C THR A 104 12.82 24.34 -27.71
N GLU A 105 13.59 25.12 -28.46
CA GLU A 105 14.62 25.98 -27.89
C GLU A 105 13.97 27.13 -27.12
N VAL A 106 14.57 27.46 -25.99
CA VAL A 106 14.08 28.51 -25.10
C VAL A 106 14.42 29.85 -25.75
N PRO A 107 13.43 30.71 -26.04
CA PRO A 107 13.68 31.95 -26.76
C PRO A 107 14.60 32.88 -25.95
N VAL A 108 15.78 33.20 -26.49
CA VAL A 108 16.64 34.28 -25.98
C VAL A 108 16.01 35.61 -26.34
N ARG A 109 15.49 36.36 -25.36
CA ARG A 109 15.11 37.77 -25.58
C ARG A 109 16.37 38.63 -25.46
N ASP A 110 16.68 39.38 -26.52
CA ASP A 110 17.87 40.25 -26.63
C ASP A 110 17.94 41.23 -25.43
N LEU A 111 18.89 41.00 -24.53
CA LEU A 111 19.12 41.79 -23.31
C LEU A 111 19.90 43.07 -23.64
N ARG A 112 19.32 43.97 -24.44
CA ARG A 112 19.86 45.34 -24.63
C ARG A 112 19.40 46.33 -23.55
N GLY A 113 19.13 45.85 -22.34
CA GLY A 113 18.71 46.68 -21.22
C GLY A 113 18.85 45.96 -19.88
N SER A 114 19.18 46.72 -18.84
CA SER A 114 19.43 46.32 -17.45
C SER A 114 18.20 45.81 -16.67
N ALA A 115 17.20 45.28 -17.36
CA ALA A 115 16.06 44.61 -16.74
C ALA A 115 16.37 43.11 -16.56
N PRO A 116 15.85 42.43 -15.51
CA PRO A 116 15.92 40.98 -15.40
C PRO A 116 15.36 40.34 -16.68
N ALA A 117 16.00 39.27 -17.17
CA ALA A 117 15.46 38.52 -18.29
C ALA A 117 14.03 38.04 -17.94
N PRO A 118 13.00 38.33 -18.75
CA PRO A 118 11.67 37.82 -18.49
C PRO A 118 11.69 36.30 -18.59
N HIS A 119 10.92 35.63 -17.73
CA HIS A 119 10.79 34.17 -17.76
C HIS A 119 10.29 33.73 -19.14
N ALA A 120 10.95 32.74 -19.73
CA ALA A 120 10.48 32.09 -20.94
C ALA A 120 9.47 31.01 -20.55
N GLN A 121 8.34 30.99 -21.26
CA GLN A 121 7.31 29.97 -21.09
C GLN A 121 7.17 29.19 -22.40
N VAL A 122 7.28 27.87 -22.31
CA VAL A 122 7.03 26.94 -23.41
C VAL A 122 5.90 25.99 -23.04
N GLU A 123 5.01 25.71 -23.99
CA GLU A 123 3.89 24.78 -23.83
C GLU A 123 3.91 23.73 -24.94
N PHE A 124 3.61 22.49 -24.59
CA PHE A 124 3.50 21.36 -25.53
C PHE A 124 2.17 20.65 -25.28
N GLU A 125 1.29 20.61 -26.27
CA GLU A 125 0.08 19.80 -26.22
C GLU A 125 0.36 18.41 -26.82
N VAL A 126 0.17 17.36 -26.01
CA VAL A 126 0.47 15.98 -26.37
C VAL A 126 -0.82 15.17 -26.43
N ASP A 127 -1.09 14.57 -27.59
CA ASP A 127 -2.24 13.68 -27.80
C ASP A 127 -2.14 12.42 -26.93
N LEU A 128 -3.24 12.05 -26.27
CA LEU A 128 -3.36 10.81 -25.50
C LEU A 128 -3.82 9.62 -26.36
N GLY A 129 -4.18 9.82 -27.62
CA GLY A 129 -4.55 8.75 -28.57
C GLY A 129 -3.67 7.49 -28.53
N PRO A 130 -2.32 7.57 -28.58
CA PRO A 130 -1.44 6.41 -28.73
C PRO A 130 -1.09 5.63 -27.44
N PHE A 131 -1.88 5.78 -26.37
CA PHE A 131 -1.60 5.16 -25.04
C PHE A 131 -2.69 4.17 -24.58
N GLU A 132 -3.24 3.33 -25.47
CA GLU A 132 -4.35 2.40 -25.16
C GLU A 132 -4.03 1.44 -24.02
N ASP A 133 -2.88 0.78 -24.08
CA ASP A 133 -2.46 -0.32 -23.20
C ASP A 133 -1.19 -0.02 -22.40
N GLY A 134 -0.64 1.19 -22.53
CA GLY A 134 0.53 1.62 -21.79
C GLY A 134 1.20 2.87 -22.34
N GLY A 135 2.19 3.33 -21.59
CA GLY A 135 3.07 4.44 -21.93
C GLY A 135 2.90 5.65 -21.01
N TRP A 136 3.98 6.42 -20.97
CA TRP A 136 4.21 7.63 -20.20
C TRP A 136 4.59 8.78 -21.14
N ILE A 137 4.42 10.02 -20.69
CA ILE A 137 4.96 11.23 -21.32
C ILE A 137 5.91 11.89 -20.33
N TRP A 138 7.05 12.40 -20.76
CA TRP A 138 7.95 13.19 -19.92
C TRP A 138 8.68 14.24 -20.74
N PHE A 139 9.54 15.03 -20.10
CA PHE A 139 10.40 15.99 -20.77
C PHE A 139 11.80 15.97 -20.19
N ASP A 140 12.77 16.37 -20.99
CA ASP A 140 14.16 16.56 -20.59
C ASP A 140 14.55 18.02 -20.85
N ILE A 141 15.48 18.54 -20.04
CA ILE A 141 16.07 19.86 -20.25
C ILE A 141 17.56 19.68 -20.54
N THR A 142 17.98 20.12 -21.72
CA THR A 142 19.39 20.21 -22.12
C THR A 142 19.79 21.68 -22.18
N THR A 143 20.86 22.05 -21.49
CA THR A 143 21.22 23.44 -21.24
C THR A 143 22.45 23.86 -22.05
N ASP A 144 22.42 25.08 -22.60
CA ASP A 144 23.60 25.70 -23.21
C ASP A 144 24.26 26.65 -22.20
N THR A 145 23.45 27.47 -21.52
CA THR A 145 23.88 28.29 -20.37
C THR A 145 23.35 27.69 -19.08
N GLU A 146 23.68 28.28 -17.93
CA GLU A 146 22.95 27.94 -16.71
C GLU A 146 21.45 28.21 -16.92
N VAL A 147 20.61 27.28 -16.47
CA VAL A 147 19.15 27.34 -16.60
C VAL A 147 18.52 27.20 -15.22
N GLU A 148 17.52 28.03 -14.94
CA GLU A 148 16.63 27.84 -13.80
C GLU A 148 15.25 27.42 -14.32
N LEU A 149 14.84 26.20 -14.02
CA LEU A 149 13.45 25.81 -14.07
C LEU A 149 12.70 26.50 -12.93
N VAL A 150 11.91 27.52 -13.25
CA VAL A 150 11.14 28.30 -12.26
C VAL A 150 9.94 27.48 -11.78
N ARG A 151 9.22 26.85 -12.70
CA ARG A 151 8.15 25.88 -12.43
C ARG A 151 7.75 25.13 -13.69
N ALA A 152 7.23 23.93 -13.52
CA ALA A 152 6.56 23.19 -14.58
C ALA A 152 5.37 22.40 -14.06
N GLY A 153 4.48 22.00 -14.96
CA GLY A 153 3.37 21.13 -14.64
C GLY A 153 2.66 20.59 -15.87
N TRP A 154 1.91 19.53 -15.65
CA TRP A 154 0.97 18.94 -16.61
C TRP A 154 -0.42 19.51 -16.37
N TYR A 155 -1.06 19.94 -17.44
CA TYR A 155 -2.35 20.62 -17.42
C TYR A 155 -3.34 19.94 -18.36
N ALA A 156 -4.62 20.01 -18.05
CA ALA A 156 -5.68 19.73 -19.01
C ALA A 156 -5.87 20.93 -19.94
N PRO A 157 -6.24 20.71 -21.22
CA PRO A 157 -6.62 21.78 -22.16
C PRO A 157 -8.02 22.36 -21.89
N VAL A 158 -8.73 21.81 -20.90
CA VAL A 158 -10.09 22.21 -20.49
C VAL A 158 -10.14 22.50 -19.00
N GLU A 159 -11.14 23.27 -18.57
CA GLU A 159 -11.37 23.54 -17.15
C GLU A 159 -11.70 22.25 -16.40
N ALA A 160 -11.29 22.18 -15.13
CA ALA A 160 -11.55 21.01 -14.31
C ALA A 160 -13.06 20.90 -13.98
N PRO A 161 -13.71 19.74 -14.23
CA PRO A 161 -15.12 19.55 -13.93
C PRO A 161 -15.41 19.55 -12.43
N GLY A 162 -16.65 19.93 -12.07
CA GLY A 162 -17.17 19.83 -10.71
C GLY A 162 -16.40 20.64 -9.66
N GLU A 163 -16.74 20.41 -8.40
CA GLU A 163 -16.07 21.03 -7.25
C GLU A 163 -14.80 20.25 -6.87
N GLY A 164 -13.71 20.97 -6.59
CA GLY A 164 -12.44 20.39 -6.16
C GLY A 164 -12.24 20.43 -4.66
N ARG A 165 -13.12 19.76 -3.90
CA ARG A 165 -13.01 19.63 -2.44
C ARG A 165 -12.86 18.18 -2.00
N VAL A 166 -12.14 17.96 -0.90
CA VAL A 166 -11.91 16.64 -0.32
C VAL A 166 -12.00 16.66 1.21
N ALA A 167 -12.66 15.66 1.78
CA ALA A 167 -12.52 15.32 3.19
C ALA A 167 -11.42 14.26 3.33
N VAL A 168 -10.35 14.57 4.05
CA VAL A 168 -9.25 13.64 4.31
C VAL A 168 -9.50 12.91 5.62
N GLY A 169 -9.21 11.61 5.67
CA GLY A 169 -9.33 10.84 6.91
C GLY A 169 -8.09 10.03 7.24
N ILE A 170 -7.69 10.09 8.51
CA ILE A 170 -6.49 9.41 9.03
C ILE A 170 -6.89 8.72 10.35
N PRO A 171 -7.14 7.40 10.37
CA PRO A 171 -7.33 6.69 11.63
C PRO A 171 -5.99 6.58 12.36
N THR A 172 -6.00 6.65 13.69
CA THR A 172 -4.78 6.48 14.48
C THR A 172 -4.97 5.59 15.70
N PHE A 173 -3.94 4.81 16.04
CA PHE A 173 -3.90 3.98 17.24
C PHE A 173 -2.50 3.95 17.85
N ASN A 174 -2.31 4.68 18.96
CA ASN A 174 -1.07 4.69 19.75
C ASN A 174 0.19 5.11 18.97
N ARG A 175 0.05 5.86 17.88
CA ARG A 175 1.13 6.44 17.07
C ARG A 175 1.02 7.97 16.97
N PRO A 176 0.94 8.67 18.12
CA PRO A 176 0.68 10.11 18.14
C PRO A 176 1.72 10.92 17.35
N THR A 177 3.00 10.54 17.43
CA THR A 177 4.09 11.20 16.70
C THR A 177 3.92 11.13 15.18
N ASP A 178 3.49 9.99 14.65
CA ASP A 178 3.30 9.80 13.21
C ASP A 178 2.04 10.54 12.74
N ALA A 179 0.96 10.49 13.53
CA ALA A 179 -0.25 11.27 13.27
C ALA A 179 0.04 12.79 13.20
N VAL A 180 0.83 13.35 14.12
CA VAL A 180 1.24 14.78 14.06
C VAL A 180 2.04 15.09 12.80
N LYS A 181 2.95 14.20 12.38
CA LYS A 181 3.70 14.38 11.12
C LYS A 181 2.78 14.38 9.90
N ALA A 182 1.80 13.47 9.84
CA ALA A 182 0.82 13.41 8.76
C ALA A 182 -0.02 14.70 8.68
N LEU A 183 -0.52 15.19 9.82
CA LEU A 183 -1.25 16.47 9.89
C LEU A 183 -0.39 17.65 9.43
N THR A 184 0.87 17.70 9.86
CA THR A 184 1.83 18.73 9.45
C THR A 184 2.10 18.69 7.95
N ALA A 185 2.25 17.49 7.37
CA ALA A 185 2.51 17.31 5.95
C ALA A 185 1.33 17.78 5.09
N LEU A 186 0.09 17.47 5.48
CA LEU A 186 -1.11 17.99 4.80
C LEU A 186 -1.17 19.52 4.82
N ALA A 187 -0.73 20.13 5.92
CA ALA A 187 -0.71 21.58 6.07
C ALA A 187 0.50 22.29 5.43
N SER A 188 1.48 21.53 4.92
CA SER A 188 2.73 22.10 4.39
C SER A 188 2.60 22.71 3.00
N ASP A 189 1.56 22.34 2.25
CA ASP A 189 1.32 22.82 0.88
C ASP A 189 0.01 23.63 0.80
N PRO A 190 0.08 24.94 0.54
CA PRO A 190 -1.11 25.79 0.45
C PRO A 190 -2.15 25.30 -0.57
N LEU A 191 -1.72 24.75 -1.71
CA LEU A 191 -2.67 24.25 -2.74
C LEU A 191 -3.43 23.02 -2.25
N VAL A 192 -2.80 22.19 -1.42
CA VAL A 192 -3.45 21.04 -0.77
C VAL A 192 -4.42 21.53 0.31
N LEU A 193 -4.00 22.49 1.14
CA LEU A 193 -4.87 23.09 2.13
C LEU A 193 -6.13 23.72 1.52
N ASP A 194 -6.01 24.38 0.37
CA ASP A 194 -7.12 25.06 -0.31
C ASP A 194 -8.24 24.10 -0.76
N VAL A 195 -7.92 22.82 -1.00
CA VAL A 195 -8.89 21.80 -1.42
C VAL A 195 -9.40 20.94 -0.27
N ILE A 196 -8.74 20.95 0.88
CA ILE A 196 -9.16 20.19 2.06
C ILE A 196 -10.33 20.91 2.75
N ASP A 197 -11.48 20.26 2.77
CA ASP A 197 -12.69 20.70 3.44
C ASP A 197 -12.70 20.30 4.92
N ALA A 198 -12.23 19.08 5.20
CA ALA A 198 -12.11 18.53 6.55
C ALA A 198 -10.95 17.54 6.64
N VAL A 199 -10.38 17.42 7.84
CA VAL A 199 -9.45 16.35 8.23
C VAL A 199 -10.08 15.61 9.41
N ILE A 200 -10.50 14.37 9.19
CA ILE A 200 -11.25 13.56 10.14
C ILE A 200 -10.31 12.49 10.71
N MET A 201 -10.06 12.54 12.01
CA MET A 201 -9.12 11.65 12.69
C MET A 201 -9.81 10.85 13.80
N PRO A 202 -10.22 9.60 13.53
CA PRO A 202 -10.61 8.66 14.58
C PRO A 202 -9.38 8.28 15.42
N ASP A 203 -9.30 8.80 16.64
CA ASP A 203 -8.26 8.43 17.61
C ASP A 203 -8.76 7.24 18.45
N GLN A 204 -8.29 6.06 18.08
CA GLN A 204 -8.67 4.78 18.68
C GLN A 204 -7.73 4.36 19.82
N GLY A 205 -6.68 5.15 20.07
CA GLY A 205 -5.58 4.83 20.98
C GLY A 205 -5.82 5.25 22.41
N THR A 206 -4.93 4.79 23.29
CA THR A 206 -4.81 5.27 24.69
C THR A 206 -3.75 6.36 24.83
N ARG A 207 -2.75 6.39 23.93
CA ARG A 207 -1.81 7.50 23.77
C ARG A 207 -2.40 8.45 22.72
N LYS A 208 -2.98 9.56 23.18
CA LYS A 208 -3.75 10.47 22.33
C LYS A 208 -2.85 11.38 21.51
N VAL A 209 -3.27 11.62 20.26
CA VAL A 209 -2.58 12.57 19.35
C VAL A 209 -2.58 13.99 19.90
N ARG A 210 -3.65 14.36 20.62
CA ARG A 210 -3.81 15.69 21.21
C ARG A 210 -2.77 16.02 22.28
N ASP A 211 -2.15 14.99 22.86
CA ASP A 211 -1.15 15.12 23.92
C ASP A 211 0.30 15.12 23.38
N GLU A 212 0.48 14.99 22.07
CA GLU A 212 1.80 14.88 21.43
C GLU A 212 2.47 16.24 21.20
N PRO A 213 3.78 16.37 21.42
CA PRO A 213 4.53 17.55 21.00
C PRO A 213 4.35 17.86 19.50
N GLY A 214 4.11 19.13 19.17
CA GLY A 214 3.86 19.58 17.79
C GLY A 214 2.39 19.51 17.36
N PHE A 215 1.51 18.89 18.14
CA PHE A 215 0.08 18.81 17.82
C PHE A 215 -0.57 20.20 17.73
N THR A 216 -0.28 21.09 18.67
CA THR A 216 -0.86 22.44 18.72
C THR A 216 -0.60 23.21 17.43
N GLU A 217 0.63 23.17 16.92
CA GLU A 217 1.05 23.82 15.68
C GLU A 217 0.37 23.19 14.46
N ALA A 218 0.35 21.85 14.38
CA ALA A 218 -0.31 21.13 13.29
C ALA A 218 -1.82 21.40 13.24
N ALA A 219 -2.48 21.37 14.41
CA ALA A 219 -3.90 21.67 14.54
C ALA A 219 -4.22 23.12 14.19
N ALA A 220 -3.38 24.08 14.61
CA ALA A 220 -3.56 25.49 14.27
C ALA A 220 -3.45 25.75 12.75
N ALA A 221 -2.56 25.04 12.05
CA ALA A 221 -2.41 25.16 10.60
C ALA A 221 -3.63 24.62 9.83
N LEU A 222 -4.30 23.59 10.37
CA LEU A 222 -5.54 23.04 9.81
C LEU A 222 -6.77 23.85 10.24
N GLY A 223 -6.76 24.48 11.41
CA GLY A 223 -7.86 25.27 11.94
C GLY A 223 -9.12 24.43 12.15
N ASP A 224 -10.29 25.02 11.87
CA ASP A 224 -11.61 24.39 12.08
C ASP A 224 -11.86 23.17 11.16
N ARG A 225 -10.96 22.89 10.22
CA ARG A 225 -11.05 21.71 9.34
C ARG A 225 -10.71 20.41 10.08
N LEU A 226 -9.92 20.46 11.17
CA LEU A 226 -9.50 19.25 11.89
C LEU A 226 -10.56 18.82 12.92
N ALA A 227 -11.08 17.60 12.76
CA ALA A 227 -12.00 16.97 13.70
C ALA A 227 -11.40 15.64 14.21
N ILE A 228 -11.09 15.58 15.51
CA ILE A 228 -10.61 14.36 16.17
C ILE A 228 -11.76 13.70 16.91
N HIS A 229 -11.95 12.41 16.67
CA HIS A 229 -13.02 11.60 17.23
C HIS A 229 -12.47 10.46 18.09
N ASP A 230 -12.64 10.55 19.39
CA ASP A 230 -12.30 9.44 20.28
C ASP A 230 -13.28 8.28 20.10
N GLN A 231 -12.75 7.07 19.98
CA GLN A 231 -13.55 5.83 19.97
C GLN A 231 -12.73 4.65 20.48
N PRO A 232 -13.37 3.51 20.83
CA PRO A 232 -12.65 2.27 21.12
C PRO A 232 -11.82 1.78 19.94
N ASN A 233 -10.91 0.83 20.18
CA ASN A 233 -10.19 0.17 19.09
C ASN A 233 -11.12 -0.76 18.30
N LEU A 234 -11.54 -0.29 17.13
CA LEU A 234 -12.37 -1.03 16.18
C LEU A 234 -11.57 -1.44 14.93
N GLY A 235 -10.24 -1.37 15.01
CA GLY A 235 -9.31 -1.68 13.93
C GLY A 235 -9.36 -0.66 12.77
N GLY A 236 -8.73 -1.02 11.66
CA GLY A 236 -8.78 -0.25 10.41
C GLY A 236 -10.21 -0.07 9.91
N SER A 237 -11.01 -1.14 9.86
CA SER A 237 -12.38 -1.07 9.35
C SER A 237 -13.24 -0.08 10.12
N GLY A 238 -13.13 -0.03 11.46
CA GLY A 238 -13.85 0.93 12.29
C GLY A 238 -13.31 2.36 12.18
N GLY A 239 -12.00 2.53 11.98
CA GLY A 239 -11.40 3.84 11.71
C GLY A 239 -11.89 4.43 10.39
N TYR A 240 -11.74 3.69 9.28
CA TYR A 240 -12.20 4.15 7.97
C TYR A 240 -13.73 4.28 7.89
N SER A 241 -14.50 3.41 8.55
CA SER A 241 -15.95 3.59 8.67
C SER A 241 -16.31 4.88 9.40
N ARG A 242 -15.56 5.24 10.44
CA ARG A 242 -15.77 6.51 11.15
C ARG A 242 -15.48 7.70 10.25
N ILE A 243 -14.39 7.66 9.49
CA ILE A 243 -14.04 8.71 8.52
C ILE A 243 -15.18 8.91 7.53
N MET A 244 -15.63 7.84 6.88
CA MET A 244 -16.70 7.93 5.89
C MET A 244 -18.01 8.39 6.50
N TYR A 245 -18.35 7.89 7.69
CA TYR A 245 -19.54 8.30 8.42
C TYR A 245 -19.52 9.81 8.67
N GLU A 246 -18.45 10.34 9.29
CA GLU A 246 -18.37 11.77 9.61
C GLU A 246 -18.27 12.64 8.35
N ALA A 247 -17.59 12.17 7.29
CA ALA A 247 -17.54 12.89 6.02
C ALA A 247 -18.93 13.01 5.38
N LEU A 248 -19.75 11.94 5.43
CA LEU A 248 -21.11 11.96 4.91
C LEU A 248 -22.06 12.83 5.74
N GLU A 249 -21.87 12.88 7.05
CA GLU A 249 -22.76 13.61 7.97
C GLU A 249 -22.39 15.08 8.16
N THR A 250 -21.10 15.43 8.12
CA THR A 250 -20.61 16.76 8.54
C THR A 250 -20.05 17.60 7.40
N THR A 251 -19.90 17.04 6.21
CA THR A 251 -19.34 17.74 5.04
C THR A 251 -20.23 17.56 3.81
N THR A 252 -20.03 18.41 2.80
CA THR A 252 -20.60 18.24 1.45
C THR A 252 -19.54 17.84 0.42
N SER A 253 -18.34 17.46 0.88
CA SER A 253 -17.21 17.16 0.00
C SER A 253 -17.55 16.06 -1.02
N PRO A 254 -17.31 16.28 -2.33
CA PRO A 254 -17.59 15.28 -3.37
C PRO A 254 -16.65 14.08 -3.32
N TYR A 255 -15.53 14.18 -2.60
CA TYR A 255 -14.53 13.13 -2.45
C TYR A 255 -14.13 12.97 -0.99
N VAL A 256 -13.85 11.72 -0.63
CA VAL A 256 -13.24 11.37 0.66
C VAL A 256 -11.94 10.64 0.39
N LEU A 257 -10.83 11.13 0.95
CA LEU A 257 -9.51 10.54 0.79
C LEU A 257 -9.12 9.81 2.08
N TYR A 258 -9.05 8.49 2.01
CA TYR A 258 -8.45 7.69 3.06
C TYR A 258 -6.94 7.77 2.99
N MET A 259 -6.31 7.95 4.15
CA MET A 259 -4.87 7.87 4.37
C MET A 259 -4.58 7.11 5.68
N ASP A 260 -3.33 6.72 5.92
CA ASP A 260 -2.88 6.10 7.17
C ASP A 260 -2.10 7.08 8.06
N ASP A 261 -1.82 6.71 9.31
CA ASP A 261 -1.05 7.56 10.24
C ASP A 261 0.46 7.37 10.15
N ASP A 262 0.96 6.19 9.83
CA ASP A 262 2.39 5.84 9.74
C ASP A 262 2.97 5.98 8.33
N ILE A 263 2.69 7.12 7.71
CA ILE A 263 3.12 7.47 6.35
C ILE A 263 3.98 8.74 6.28
N GLU A 264 4.83 8.82 5.25
CA GLU A 264 5.28 10.11 4.74
C GLU A 264 4.48 10.50 3.50
N ILE A 265 4.01 11.74 3.46
CA ILE A 265 3.13 12.24 2.41
C ILE A 265 3.92 13.09 1.44
N GLU A 266 3.82 12.79 0.14
CA GLU A 266 4.08 13.77 -0.91
C GLU A 266 2.79 14.57 -1.14
N PRO A 267 2.69 15.85 -0.74
CA PRO A 267 1.42 16.57 -0.74
C PRO A 267 0.78 16.68 -2.14
N ASP A 268 1.59 16.77 -3.20
CA ASP A 268 1.09 16.82 -4.57
C ASP A 268 0.27 15.57 -4.96
N SER A 269 0.49 14.42 -4.30
CA SER A 269 -0.31 13.22 -4.51
C SER A 269 -1.80 13.45 -4.21
N VAL A 270 -2.14 14.29 -3.23
CA VAL A 270 -3.54 14.64 -2.92
C VAL A 270 -4.19 15.36 -4.11
N LEU A 271 -3.45 16.31 -4.71
CA LEU A 271 -3.93 17.08 -5.87
C LEU A 271 -4.05 16.21 -7.12
N ARG A 272 -3.09 15.30 -7.35
CA ARG A 272 -3.13 14.36 -8.48
C ARG A 272 -4.34 13.43 -8.37
N ALA A 273 -4.63 12.92 -7.16
CA ALA A 273 -5.78 12.05 -6.93
C ALA A 273 -7.10 12.80 -7.15
N LEU A 274 -7.18 14.04 -6.66
CA LEU A 274 -8.33 14.92 -6.88
C LEU A 274 -8.53 15.24 -8.37
N ALA A 275 -7.45 15.59 -9.09
CA ALA A 275 -7.51 15.89 -10.51
C ALA A 275 -8.01 14.68 -11.32
N MET A 276 -7.43 13.50 -11.10
CA MET A 276 -7.88 12.26 -11.74
C MET A 276 -9.36 11.99 -11.47
N SER A 277 -9.81 12.20 -10.22
CA SER A 277 -11.21 11.97 -9.81
C SER A 277 -12.20 12.96 -10.43
N ARG A 278 -11.79 14.23 -10.64
CA ARG A 278 -12.60 15.26 -11.29
C ARG A 278 -12.73 15.07 -12.79
N PHE A 279 -11.66 14.57 -13.42
CA PHE A 279 -11.65 14.31 -14.86
C PHE A 279 -12.13 12.89 -15.23
N ALA A 280 -12.45 12.03 -14.26
CA ALA A 280 -12.90 10.66 -14.50
C ALA A 280 -14.14 10.60 -15.41
N LYS A 281 -14.18 9.67 -16.37
CA LYS A 281 -15.32 9.46 -17.30
C LYS A 281 -16.58 9.03 -16.55
N THR A 282 -16.39 8.26 -15.47
CA THR A 282 -17.40 7.78 -14.55
C THR A 282 -16.83 7.89 -13.15
N PRO A 283 -17.64 8.19 -12.11
CA PRO A 283 -17.15 8.16 -10.74
C PRO A 283 -16.45 6.84 -10.44
N MET A 284 -15.30 6.90 -9.78
CA MET A 284 -14.42 5.75 -9.58
C MET A 284 -13.52 5.97 -8.36
N LEU A 285 -12.98 4.89 -7.81
CA LEU A 285 -11.96 4.95 -6.77
C LEU A 285 -10.61 5.25 -7.42
N VAL A 286 -9.87 6.21 -6.87
CA VAL A 286 -8.52 6.59 -7.31
C VAL A 286 -7.54 6.28 -6.18
N GLY A 287 -6.77 5.22 -6.37
CA GLY A 287 -5.77 4.74 -5.44
C GLY A 287 -4.38 5.33 -5.69
N GLY A 288 -3.68 5.66 -4.61
CA GLY A 288 -2.25 5.93 -4.61
C GLY A 288 -1.44 4.66 -4.43
N GLN A 289 -0.28 4.61 -5.08
CA GLN A 289 0.73 3.58 -4.88
C GLN A 289 1.47 3.77 -3.55
N MET A 290 2.14 2.72 -3.10
CA MET A 290 2.95 2.71 -1.89
C MET A 290 4.43 2.65 -2.26
N LEU A 291 5.20 3.66 -1.87
CA LEU A 291 6.66 3.60 -1.81
C LEU A 291 7.09 3.02 -0.45
N ASN A 292 8.20 2.30 -0.39
CA ASN A 292 8.68 1.69 0.85
C ASN A 292 9.30 2.74 1.77
N LEU A 293 8.79 2.90 2.99
CA LEU A 293 9.31 3.88 3.96
C LEU A 293 10.74 3.58 4.43
N GLN A 294 11.18 2.32 4.40
CA GLN A 294 12.53 1.92 4.81
C GLN A 294 13.54 1.98 3.66
N GLU A 295 13.07 1.72 2.43
CA GLU A 295 13.85 1.78 1.19
C GLU A 295 13.18 2.78 0.24
N ARG A 296 13.44 4.07 0.47
CA ARG A 296 12.58 5.17 -0.02
C ARG A 296 12.59 5.40 -1.53
N SER A 297 13.44 4.73 -2.31
CA SER A 297 13.38 4.70 -3.79
C SER A 297 12.57 3.53 -4.35
N HIS A 298 12.05 2.64 -3.50
CA HIS A 298 11.40 1.40 -3.94
C HIS A 298 9.88 1.56 -4.02
N LEU A 299 9.31 1.19 -5.17
CA LEU A 299 7.88 1.02 -5.35
C LEU A 299 7.46 -0.37 -4.90
N HIS A 300 6.48 -0.44 -3.99
CA HIS A 300 5.97 -1.71 -3.51
C HIS A 300 5.40 -2.57 -4.64
N SER A 301 4.49 -2.03 -5.45
CA SER A 301 3.95 -2.68 -6.66
C SER A 301 3.23 -1.64 -7.51
N MET A 302 3.16 -1.87 -8.83
CA MET A 302 2.35 -1.04 -9.73
C MET A 302 0.84 -1.18 -9.49
N GLY A 303 0.39 -2.31 -8.96
CA GLY A 303 -1.01 -2.59 -8.71
C GLY A 303 -1.26 -4.05 -8.32
N GLU A 304 -2.40 -4.31 -7.70
CA GLU A 304 -2.75 -5.62 -7.16
C GLU A 304 -4.15 -6.07 -7.61
N VAL A 305 -4.35 -7.38 -7.71
CA VAL A 305 -5.60 -8.04 -8.11
C VAL A 305 -5.89 -9.20 -7.17
N ILE A 306 -7.10 -9.77 -7.26
CA ILE A 306 -7.44 -11.00 -6.55
C ILE A 306 -7.31 -12.18 -7.50
N ASP A 307 -6.41 -13.11 -7.17
CA ASP A 307 -6.44 -14.45 -7.76
C ASP A 307 -7.76 -15.13 -7.35
N ARG A 308 -8.67 -15.26 -8.32
CA ARG A 308 -10.01 -15.82 -8.11
C ARG A 308 -9.99 -17.30 -7.74
N ALA A 309 -8.94 -18.04 -8.10
CA ALA A 309 -8.85 -19.47 -7.79
C ALA A 309 -8.58 -19.70 -6.31
N ALA A 310 -7.64 -18.94 -5.74
CA ALA A 310 -7.34 -18.99 -4.32
C ALA A 310 -8.20 -18.02 -3.50
N VAL A 311 -8.78 -16.98 -4.09
CA VAL A 311 -9.29 -15.78 -3.42
C VAL A 311 -8.19 -15.19 -2.55
N MET A 312 -7.08 -14.80 -3.16
CA MET A 312 -5.94 -14.18 -2.49
C MET A 312 -5.49 -12.98 -3.30
N TRP A 313 -5.24 -11.84 -2.67
CA TRP A 313 -4.60 -10.72 -3.38
C TRP A 313 -3.19 -11.11 -3.83
N THR A 314 -2.77 -10.54 -4.94
CA THR A 314 -1.48 -10.77 -5.57
C THR A 314 -1.13 -9.57 -6.44
N GLY A 315 0.14 -9.43 -6.82
CA GLY A 315 0.55 -8.50 -7.85
C GLY A 315 -0.25 -8.72 -9.13
N ALA A 316 -0.68 -7.63 -9.76
CA ALA A 316 -1.39 -7.67 -11.03
C ALA A 316 -0.52 -8.31 -12.14
N PRO A 317 -1.11 -8.84 -13.22
CA PRO A 317 -0.34 -9.39 -14.32
C PRO A 317 0.67 -8.38 -14.88
N ASN A 318 1.90 -8.84 -15.14
CA ASN A 318 3.04 -8.00 -15.58
C ASN A 318 3.52 -6.95 -14.56
N THR A 319 3.29 -7.20 -13.27
CA THR A 319 3.88 -6.42 -12.18
C THR A 319 4.85 -7.27 -11.38
N GLU A 320 5.83 -6.61 -10.79
CA GLU A 320 6.74 -7.18 -9.81
C GLU A 320 6.65 -6.34 -8.54
N TYR A 321 6.90 -6.99 -7.41
CA TYR A 321 7.00 -6.27 -6.15
C TYR A 321 8.41 -5.68 -6.00
N ASP A 322 8.51 -4.57 -5.29
CA ASP A 322 9.78 -3.98 -4.83
C ASP A 322 10.70 -3.47 -5.97
N HIS A 323 10.16 -2.60 -6.82
CA HIS A 323 10.92 -1.97 -7.91
C HIS A 323 11.74 -0.79 -7.40
N ASP A 324 13.08 -0.91 -7.40
CA ASP A 324 14.01 0.16 -7.02
C ASP A 324 14.32 1.11 -8.19
N PHE A 325 13.78 2.33 -8.14
CA PHE A 325 14.04 3.36 -9.16
C PHE A 325 15.48 3.89 -9.15
N SER A 326 16.22 3.75 -8.04
CA SER A 326 17.60 4.22 -7.96
C SER A 326 18.57 3.35 -8.75
N LYS A 327 18.21 2.07 -8.91
CA LYS A 327 18.98 1.08 -9.67
C LYS A 327 18.42 0.84 -11.05
N TYR A 328 17.08 0.84 -11.17
CA TYR A 328 16.36 0.63 -12.41
C TYR A 328 15.48 1.85 -12.71
N PRO A 329 16.08 2.93 -13.26
CA PRO A 329 15.39 4.06 -13.86
C PRO A 329 14.10 3.71 -14.59
N LEU A 330 13.12 4.60 -14.60
CA LEU A 330 11.93 4.40 -15.46
C LEU A 330 12.35 4.30 -16.95
N SER A 331 13.47 4.90 -17.32
CA SER A 331 14.06 4.82 -18.66
C SER A 331 14.75 3.48 -18.99
N ASP A 332 14.94 2.59 -18.01
CA ASP A 332 15.58 1.27 -18.18
C ASP A 332 14.66 0.31 -18.96
N ARG A 333 15.09 -0.07 -20.17
CA ARG A 333 14.30 -0.90 -21.10
C ARG A 333 14.27 -2.38 -20.75
N ASP A 334 15.21 -2.85 -19.94
CA ASP A 334 15.35 -4.26 -19.62
C ASP A 334 14.64 -4.58 -18.30
N ASN A 335 14.82 -3.73 -17.29
CA ASN A 335 14.28 -3.97 -15.95
C ASN A 335 12.95 -3.24 -15.70
N SER A 336 12.74 -2.05 -16.28
CA SER A 336 11.56 -1.21 -16.00
C SER A 336 10.44 -1.32 -17.04
N LYS A 337 10.59 -2.22 -18.04
CA LYS A 337 9.60 -2.42 -19.11
C LYS A 337 8.18 -2.66 -18.61
N GLY A 338 8.02 -3.39 -17.50
CA GLY A 338 6.72 -3.66 -16.89
C GLY A 338 5.97 -2.39 -16.46
N LEU A 339 6.71 -1.36 -16.03
CA LEU A 339 6.16 -0.08 -15.56
C LEU A 339 5.52 0.75 -16.69
N HIS A 340 5.85 0.47 -17.95
CA HIS A 340 5.26 1.14 -19.10
C HIS A 340 3.91 0.55 -19.51
N ARG A 341 3.50 -0.61 -18.98
CA ARG A 341 2.15 -1.13 -19.21
C ARG A 341 1.14 -0.40 -18.34
N ARG A 342 -0.09 -0.24 -18.87
CA ARG A 342 -1.22 0.14 -18.04
C ARG A 342 -1.63 -1.08 -17.21
N ILE A 343 -1.58 -0.96 -15.89
CA ILE A 343 -1.90 -2.04 -14.96
C ILE A 343 -3.33 -1.85 -14.46
N ASP A 344 -4.18 -2.83 -14.75
CA ASP A 344 -5.55 -2.89 -14.24
C ASP A 344 -5.56 -3.60 -12.87
N VAL A 345 -6.37 -3.07 -11.93
CA VAL A 345 -6.43 -3.54 -10.55
C VAL A 345 -7.85 -3.94 -10.15
N ASP A 346 -7.98 -4.78 -9.13
CA ASP A 346 -9.29 -5.08 -8.52
C ASP A 346 -9.63 -4.13 -7.36
N GLY A 347 -8.64 -3.42 -6.81
CA GLY A 347 -8.76 -2.54 -5.65
C GLY A 347 -7.46 -1.81 -5.34
N ASN A 348 -7.46 -1.00 -4.28
CA ASN A 348 -6.28 -0.31 -3.77
C ASN A 348 -6.35 -0.27 -2.24
N GLY A 349 -5.21 -0.44 -1.57
CA GLY A 349 -5.14 -0.30 -0.12
C GLY A 349 -5.50 1.11 0.35
N TRP A 350 -5.91 1.22 1.60
CA TRP A 350 -6.40 2.47 2.19
C TRP A 350 -5.33 3.39 2.78
N TRP A 351 -4.05 3.07 2.56
CA TRP A 351 -2.95 4.01 2.83
C TRP A 351 -3.08 5.30 2.01
N MET A 352 -3.69 5.22 0.82
CA MET A 352 -4.10 6.36 0.02
C MET A 352 -5.17 5.94 -0.99
N CYS A 353 -6.45 6.25 -0.73
CA CYS A 353 -7.53 5.92 -1.66
C CYS A 353 -8.62 7.00 -1.65
N MET A 354 -8.84 7.64 -2.80
CA MET A 354 -9.89 8.63 -2.99
C MET A 354 -11.18 7.95 -3.45
N ILE A 355 -12.24 8.13 -2.67
CA ILE A 355 -13.56 7.54 -2.87
C ILE A 355 -14.53 8.68 -3.20
N PRO A 356 -15.27 8.61 -4.32
CA PRO A 356 -16.28 9.60 -4.62
C PRO A 356 -17.46 9.43 -3.65
N ARG A 357 -17.96 10.54 -3.10
CA ARG A 357 -19.06 10.55 -2.12
C ARG A 357 -20.26 9.72 -2.57
N VAL A 358 -20.64 9.85 -3.84
CA VAL A 358 -21.75 9.11 -4.45
C VAL A 358 -21.59 7.59 -4.38
N CYS A 359 -20.35 7.08 -4.40
CA CYS A 359 -20.08 5.65 -4.23
C CYS A 359 -20.42 5.23 -2.80
N ALA A 360 -19.91 5.96 -1.80
CA ALA A 360 -20.17 5.67 -0.39
C ALA A 360 -21.66 5.78 -0.02
N GLU A 361 -22.36 6.77 -0.57
CA GLU A 361 -23.81 6.94 -0.40
C GLU A 361 -24.60 5.77 -1.02
N GLN A 362 -24.15 5.23 -2.15
CA GLN A 362 -24.83 4.14 -2.84
C GLN A 362 -24.54 2.76 -2.23
N ILE A 363 -23.28 2.48 -1.87
CA ILE A 363 -22.89 1.12 -1.44
C ILE A 363 -22.80 0.96 0.08
N GLY A 364 -22.76 2.07 0.83
CA GLY A 364 -22.60 2.06 2.28
C GLY A 364 -21.13 2.13 2.72
N LEU A 365 -20.91 1.87 4.00
CA LEU A 365 -19.63 1.95 4.70
C LEU A 365 -18.81 0.65 4.56
N PRO A 366 -17.54 0.61 5.01
CA PRO A 366 -16.76 -0.62 5.11
C PRO A 366 -17.46 -1.77 5.87
N MET A 367 -17.11 -3.00 5.50
CA MET A 367 -17.50 -4.20 6.25
C MET A 367 -16.79 -4.23 7.63
N PRO A 368 -17.46 -4.60 8.73
CA PRO A 368 -16.87 -4.60 10.08
C PRO A 368 -15.91 -5.78 10.30
N LEU A 369 -14.68 -5.68 9.76
CA LEU A 369 -13.71 -6.77 9.69
C LEU A 369 -12.50 -6.64 10.64
N PHE A 370 -12.44 -5.58 11.45
CA PHE A 370 -11.29 -5.15 12.25
C PHE A 370 -10.10 -4.71 11.39
N ILE A 371 -9.39 -5.62 10.72
CA ILE A 371 -8.28 -5.30 9.80
C ILE A 371 -8.22 -6.30 8.63
N LYS A 372 -7.60 -5.89 7.52
CA LYS A 372 -7.36 -6.70 6.31
C LYS A 372 -8.66 -7.05 5.58
N TRP A 373 -8.58 -7.10 4.24
CA TRP A 373 -9.66 -7.44 3.31
C TRP A 373 -10.82 -6.45 3.23
N ASP A 374 -10.88 -5.46 4.12
CA ASP A 374 -11.89 -4.40 4.13
C ASP A 374 -11.76 -3.46 2.93
N ASP A 375 -10.53 -3.12 2.56
CA ASP A 375 -10.18 -2.44 1.31
C ASP A 375 -10.63 -3.21 0.06
N TRP A 376 -10.30 -4.51 0.00
CA TRP A 376 -10.63 -5.40 -1.10
C TRP A 376 -12.13 -5.66 -1.22
N GLU A 377 -12.83 -5.87 -0.10
CA GLU A 377 -14.28 -6.01 -0.06
C GLU A 377 -14.96 -4.76 -0.62
N PHE A 378 -14.56 -3.58 -0.14
CA PHE A 378 -15.15 -2.33 -0.58
C PHE A 378 -14.91 -2.08 -2.08
N ALA A 379 -13.71 -2.36 -2.58
CA ALA A 379 -13.39 -2.21 -4.00
C ALA A 379 -14.19 -3.17 -4.90
N LEU A 380 -14.35 -4.44 -4.47
CA LEU A 380 -15.17 -5.41 -5.20
C LEU A 380 -16.66 -5.01 -5.20
N ARG A 381 -17.18 -4.52 -4.07
CA ARG A 381 -18.54 -4.00 -3.95
C ARG A 381 -18.76 -2.74 -4.78
N ALA A 382 -17.81 -1.81 -4.76
CA ALA A 382 -17.81 -0.60 -5.60
C ALA A 382 -17.83 -0.95 -7.09
N ARG A 383 -16.99 -1.89 -7.53
CA ARG A 383 -16.96 -2.37 -8.91
C ARG A 383 -18.28 -3.00 -9.33
N ALA A 384 -18.89 -3.81 -8.47
CA ALA A 384 -20.21 -4.41 -8.74
C ALA A 384 -21.33 -3.35 -8.89
N ALA A 385 -21.17 -2.19 -8.23
CA ALA A 385 -22.06 -1.05 -8.33
C ALA A 385 -21.72 -0.08 -9.48
N GLY A 386 -20.70 -0.39 -10.30
CA GLY A 386 -20.30 0.41 -11.46
C GLY A 386 -19.21 1.45 -11.19
N PHE A 387 -18.59 1.44 -10.01
CA PHE A 387 -17.45 2.31 -9.64
C PHE A 387 -16.15 1.51 -9.76
N PRO A 388 -15.39 1.61 -10.86
CA PRO A 388 -14.13 0.91 -10.98
C PRO A 388 -13.07 1.50 -10.03
N THR A 389 -11.93 0.83 -9.93
CA THR A 389 -10.75 1.33 -9.21
C THR A 389 -9.59 1.49 -10.19
N ALA A 390 -8.76 2.52 -10.02
CA ALA A 390 -7.45 2.61 -10.64
C ALA A 390 -6.40 2.99 -9.59
N THR A 391 -5.31 2.23 -9.55
CA THR A 391 -4.08 2.61 -8.86
C THR A 391 -3.25 3.44 -9.83
N VAL A 392 -3.04 4.72 -9.56
CA VAL A 392 -2.46 5.66 -10.54
C VAL A 392 -0.99 5.92 -10.22
N PRO A 393 -0.06 5.58 -11.12
CA PRO A 393 1.36 5.83 -10.90
C PRO A 393 1.68 7.31 -10.70
N GLY A 394 2.70 7.61 -9.89
CA GLY A 394 3.06 8.98 -9.54
C GLY A 394 2.12 9.62 -8.50
N ILE A 395 1.05 8.94 -8.09
CA ILE A 395 0.31 9.25 -6.85
C ILE A 395 0.84 8.29 -5.80
N ALA A 396 1.53 8.78 -4.77
CA ALA A 396 2.05 7.92 -3.74
C ALA A 396 2.24 8.58 -2.38
N ILE A 397 2.36 7.71 -1.39
CA ILE A 397 2.91 7.97 -0.06
C ILE A 397 4.05 6.98 0.19
N TRP A 398 4.87 7.23 1.21
CA TRP A 398 5.77 6.20 1.75
C TRP A 398 5.14 5.55 2.96
N HIS A 399 5.17 4.22 3.01
CA HIS A 399 4.63 3.44 4.12
C HIS A 399 5.45 2.15 4.31
N MET A 400 5.38 1.53 5.48
CA MET A 400 6.09 0.27 5.73
C MET A 400 5.58 -0.85 4.82
N ALA A 401 6.47 -1.42 4.02
CA ALA A 401 6.16 -2.55 3.16
C ALA A 401 5.82 -3.82 3.98
N TRP A 402 5.17 -4.76 3.30
CA TRP A 402 4.74 -6.04 3.90
C TRP A 402 5.90 -7.01 4.06
N SER A 403 6.96 -6.87 3.26
CA SER A 403 8.19 -7.67 3.32
C SER A 403 8.81 -7.67 4.71
N ASP A 404 8.59 -6.60 5.47
CA ASP A 404 9.17 -6.36 6.79
C ASP A 404 8.21 -6.71 7.94
N LYS A 405 7.04 -7.32 7.64
CA LYS A 405 5.99 -7.66 8.62
C LYS A 405 5.77 -9.18 8.73
N ASP A 406 5.60 -9.67 9.98
CA ASP A 406 5.24 -11.06 10.32
C ASP A 406 3.73 -11.37 10.20
N ASP A 407 2.99 -10.60 9.38
CA ASP A 407 1.51 -10.59 9.41
C ASP A 407 0.85 -11.92 8.97
N ALA A 408 1.61 -12.78 8.27
CA ALA A 408 1.16 -14.10 7.87
C ALA A 408 1.27 -15.18 8.96
N ILE A 409 1.94 -14.91 10.09
CA ILE A 409 2.16 -15.89 11.17
C ILE A 409 1.69 -15.41 12.55
N ASP A 410 1.60 -14.09 12.77
CA ASP A 410 1.20 -13.53 14.06
C ASP A 410 -0.33 -13.51 14.25
N TRP A 411 -0.82 -12.66 15.16
CA TRP A 411 -2.25 -12.50 15.43
C TRP A 411 -3.06 -12.05 14.19
N GLN A 412 -2.43 -11.40 13.22
CA GLN A 412 -3.07 -10.97 11.98
C GLN A 412 -3.50 -12.16 11.12
N ALA A 413 -2.83 -13.33 11.23
CA ALA A 413 -3.17 -14.53 10.48
C ALA A 413 -4.61 -15.02 10.74
N TYR A 414 -5.16 -14.75 11.93
CA TYR A 414 -6.58 -14.96 12.24
C TYR A 414 -7.48 -14.10 11.32
N PHE A 415 -7.23 -12.79 11.28
CA PHE A 415 -8.00 -11.83 10.49
C PHE A 415 -7.83 -12.09 8.99
N HIS A 416 -6.61 -12.40 8.54
CA HIS A 416 -6.35 -12.79 7.15
C HIS A 416 -7.25 -13.93 6.68
N LEU A 417 -7.34 -15.03 7.45
CA LEU A 417 -8.14 -16.19 7.03
C LEU A 417 -9.65 -15.95 7.21
N ARG A 418 -10.07 -15.40 8.36
CA ARG A 418 -11.50 -15.14 8.63
C ARG A 418 -12.07 -14.19 7.58
N ASN A 419 -11.40 -13.07 7.35
CA ASN A 419 -11.92 -12.02 6.47
C ASN A 419 -11.83 -12.42 4.99
N ARG A 420 -10.81 -13.21 4.59
CA ARG A 420 -10.77 -13.87 3.28
C ARG A 420 -11.99 -14.74 3.01
N LEU A 421 -12.44 -15.50 4.02
CA LEU A 421 -13.64 -16.33 3.91
C LEU A 421 -14.91 -15.47 3.81
N VAL A 422 -14.99 -14.37 4.58
CA VAL A 422 -16.10 -13.41 4.47
C VAL A 422 -16.16 -12.83 3.05
N VAL A 423 -15.06 -12.29 2.51
CA VAL A 423 -15.01 -11.75 1.15
C VAL A 423 -15.30 -12.81 0.09
N ALA A 424 -14.76 -14.02 0.25
CA ALA A 424 -15.09 -15.15 -0.62
C ALA A 424 -16.60 -15.43 -0.66
N SER A 425 -17.26 -15.37 0.50
CA SER A 425 -18.70 -15.62 0.62
C SER A 425 -19.57 -14.56 -0.05
N LEU A 426 -19.09 -13.32 -0.12
CA LEU A 426 -19.80 -12.19 -0.70
C LEU A 426 -19.61 -12.08 -2.22
N HIS A 427 -18.39 -12.33 -2.71
CA HIS A 427 -18.02 -12.01 -4.09
C HIS A 427 -17.60 -13.22 -4.94
N PHE A 428 -17.33 -14.37 -4.33
CA PHE A 428 -16.87 -15.59 -5.00
C PHE A 428 -17.62 -16.85 -4.52
N PRO A 429 -18.97 -16.85 -4.53
CA PRO A 429 -19.76 -17.89 -3.86
C PRO A 429 -19.70 -19.27 -4.56
N ASP A 430 -19.28 -19.32 -5.83
CA ASP A 430 -19.38 -20.54 -6.66
C ASP A 430 -18.49 -21.68 -6.15
N SER A 431 -17.29 -21.38 -5.66
CA SER A 431 -16.35 -22.41 -5.16
C SER A 431 -15.22 -21.82 -4.33
N ILE A 432 -15.05 -22.37 -3.13
CA ILE A 432 -13.89 -22.09 -2.26
C ILE A 432 -12.86 -23.22 -2.26
N ARG A 433 -12.92 -24.17 -3.20
CA ARG A 433 -12.02 -25.35 -3.19
C ARG A 433 -10.55 -24.94 -3.30
N GLY A 434 -10.22 -23.97 -4.16
CA GLY A 434 -8.85 -23.48 -4.30
C GLY A 434 -8.37 -22.72 -3.07
N LEU A 435 -9.22 -21.91 -2.44
CA LEU A 435 -8.97 -21.28 -1.14
C LEU A 435 -8.67 -22.34 -0.06
N VAL A 436 -9.51 -23.35 0.07
CA VAL A 436 -9.34 -24.42 1.07
C VAL A 436 -8.07 -25.21 0.84
N LEU A 437 -7.73 -25.51 -0.42
CA LEU A 437 -6.48 -26.18 -0.78
C LEU A 437 -5.25 -25.32 -0.45
N SER A 438 -5.30 -24.03 -0.80
CA SER A 438 -4.27 -23.03 -0.48
C SER A 438 -4.04 -22.94 1.04
N SER A 439 -5.12 -22.80 1.81
CA SER A 439 -5.10 -22.77 3.27
C SER A 439 -4.61 -24.08 3.89
N ALA A 440 -4.97 -25.24 3.34
CA ALA A 440 -4.48 -26.53 3.81
C ALA A 440 -2.96 -26.69 3.60
N LYS A 441 -2.44 -26.24 2.45
CA LYS A 441 -1.00 -26.20 2.18
C LYS A 441 -0.28 -25.28 3.17
N ALA A 442 -0.85 -24.11 3.47
CA ALA A 442 -0.31 -23.19 4.48
C ALA A 442 -0.27 -23.82 5.87
N THR A 443 -1.34 -24.50 6.31
CA THR A 443 -1.35 -25.22 7.60
C THR A 443 -0.25 -26.27 7.70
N VAL A 444 -0.02 -27.07 6.65
CA VAL A 444 1.09 -28.04 6.66
C VAL A 444 2.44 -27.33 6.78
N LYS A 445 2.65 -26.21 6.06
CA LYS A 445 3.85 -25.39 6.19
C LYS A 445 4.05 -24.88 7.62
N HIS A 446 3.02 -24.30 8.24
CA HIS A 446 3.08 -23.77 9.61
C HIS A 446 3.45 -24.89 10.62
N LEU A 447 2.84 -26.06 10.50
CA LEU A 447 3.17 -27.20 11.37
C LEU A 447 4.63 -27.67 11.19
N LEU A 448 5.14 -27.69 9.95
CA LEU A 448 6.55 -28.01 9.67
C LEU A 448 7.52 -26.92 10.16
N CYS A 449 7.05 -25.68 10.29
CA CYS A 449 7.80 -24.55 10.85
C CYS A 449 7.61 -24.37 12.36
N LEU A 450 6.88 -25.28 13.02
CA LEU A 450 6.56 -25.22 14.45
C LEU A 450 5.76 -23.96 14.88
N GLU A 451 4.93 -23.44 13.96
CA GLU A 451 4.06 -22.27 14.13
C GLU A 451 2.67 -22.72 14.58
N TYR A 452 2.59 -23.30 15.79
CA TYR A 452 1.39 -23.96 16.28
C TYR A 452 0.31 -22.97 16.70
N SER A 453 0.70 -21.84 17.28
CA SER A 453 -0.23 -20.75 17.62
C SER A 453 -0.97 -20.25 16.38
N THR A 454 -0.29 -20.12 15.25
CA THR A 454 -0.85 -19.69 13.96
C THR A 454 -1.94 -20.65 13.47
N VAL A 455 -1.72 -21.97 13.57
CA VAL A 455 -2.72 -22.96 13.18
C VAL A 455 -3.93 -22.93 14.13
N ALA A 456 -3.71 -22.73 15.44
CA ALA A 456 -4.78 -22.63 16.42
C ALA A 456 -5.71 -21.44 16.15
N ILE A 457 -5.13 -20.25 15.90
CA ILE A 457 -5.92 -19.07 15.59
C ILE A 457 -6.55 -19.12 14.19
N GLN A 458 -5.92 -19.78 13.21
CA GLN A 458 -6.56 -20.06 11.91
C GLN A 458 -7.76 -21.02 12.04
N ASN A 459 -7.71 -21.97 12.97
CA ASN A 459 -8.88 -22.80 13.27
C ASN A 459 -10.02 -21.95 13.87
N LYS A 460 -9.72 -21.10 14.86
CA LYS A 460 -10.68 -20.14 15.43
C LYS A 460 -11.26 -19.20 14.36
N ALA A 461 -10.45 -18.77 13.38
CA ALA A 461 -10.89 -17.95 12.26
C ALA A 461 -11.98 -18.65 11.41
N ILE A 462 -11.82 -19.95 11.12
CA ILE A 462 -12.84 -20.74 10.41
C ILE A 462 -14.09 -20.91 11.29
N GLU A 463 -13.92 -21.15 12.59
CA GLU A 463 -15.03 -21.28 13.54
C GLU A 463 -15.88 -20.00 13.61
N ASP A 464 -15.24 -18.83 13.77
CA ASP A 464 -15.94 -17.55 13.84
C ASP A 464 -16.64 -17.19 12.52
N PHE A 465 -16.02 -17.51 11.36
CA PHE A 465 -16.70 -17.37 10.07
C PHE A 465 -17.95 -18.27 9.98
N LEU A 466 -17.85 -19.53 10.42
CA LEU A 466 -18.97 -20.47 10.41
C LEU A 466 -20.08 -20.15 11.42
N ALA A 467 -19.79 -19.29 12.40
CA ALA A 467 -20.77 -18.75 13.34
C ALA A 467 -21.62 -17.62 12.74
N GLY A 468 -21.22 -17.06 11.60
CA GLY A 468 -22.05 -16.19 10.76
C GLY A 468 -21.79 -14.68 10.91
N PRO A 469 -22.49 -13.86 10.12
CA PRO A 469 -22.24 -12.42 10.00
C PRO A 469 -22.39 -11.64 11.31
N ASP A 470 -23.46 -11.88 12.07
CA ASP A 470 -23.70 -11.16 13.33
C ASP A 470 -22.62 -11.43 14.38
N HIS A 471 -22.12 -12.67 14.42
CA HIS A 471 -21.02 -13.05 15.32
C HIS A 471 -19.75 -12.30 14.95
N VAL A 472 -19.35 -12.31 13.68
CA VAL A 472 -18.16 -11.58 13.22
C VAL A 472 -18.27 -10.07 13.49
N ALA A 473 -19.42 -9.47 13.19
CA ALA A 473 -19.65 -8.05 13.44
C ALA A 473 -19.67 -7.72 14.94
N GLY A 474 -20.22 -8.60 15.78
CA GLY A 474 -20.28 -8.43 17.24
C GLY A 474 -18.92 -8.53 17.93
N GLN A 475 -17.92 -9.15 17.29
CA GLN A 475 -16.58 -9.34 17.84
C GLN A 475 -15.59 -8.21 17.51
N LEU A 476 -16.02 -7.13 16.87
CA LEU A 476 -15.12 -6.09 16.35
C LEU A 476 -14.15 -5.55 17.42
N ALA A 477 -14.63 -5.32 18.64
CA ALA A 477 -13.81 -4.80 19.75
C ALA A 477 -13.10 -5.89 20.58
N THR A 478 -13.52 -7.17 20.49
CA THR A 478 -13.06 -8.24 21.39
C THR A 478 -12.15 -9.26 20.73
N ALA A 479 -12.26 -9.46 19.40
CA ALA A 479 -11.55 -10.51 18.66
C ALA A 479 -10.04 -10.48 18.89
N LEU A 480 -9.42 -9.29 18.89
CA LEU A 480 -7.98 -9.15 19.09
C LEU A 480 -7.55 -9.68 20.48
N GLY A 481 -8.30 -9.37 21.52
CA GLY A 481 -8.04 -9.85 22.88
C GLY A 481 -8.15 -11.36 23.00
N GLU A 482 -9.16 -11.96 22.37
CA GLU A 482 -9.34 -13.42 22.30
C GLU A 482 -8.17 -14.10 21.57
N VAL A 483 -7.76 -13.56 20.41
CA VAL A 483 -6.62 -14.08 19.63
C VAL A 483 -5.33 -14.03 20.45
N HIS A 484 -5.05 -12.92 21.15
CA HIS A 484 -3.90 -12.83 22.04
C HIS A 484 -3.97 -13.80 23.23
N ALA A 485 -5.17 -14.06 23.77
CA ALA A 485 -5.35 -15.05 24.83
C ALA A 485 -4.96 -16.45 24.34
N ILE A 486 -5.47 -16.88 23.18
CA ILE A 486 -5.10 -18.17 22.57
C ILE A 486 -3.60 -18.25 22.36
N ARG A 487 -2.99 -17.23 21.73
CA ARG A 487 -1.55 -17.26 21.41
C ARG A 487 -0.65 -17.37 22.63
N ARG A 488 -1.03 -16.81 23.78
CA ARG A 488 -0.24 -16.89 25.03
C ARG A 488 -0.08 -18.32 25.57
N GLU A 489 -0.93 -19.26 25.14
CA GLU A 489 -0.83 -20.66 25.52
C GLU A 489 0.25 -21.43 24.73
N TYR A 490 0.87 -20.79 23.73
CA TYR A 490 1.80 -21.42 22.80
C TYR A 490 3.20 -20.80 22.87
N PRO A 491 4.27 -21.60 23.11
CA PRO A 491 5.65 -21.09 23.16
C PRO A 491 6.12 -20.38 21.90
N ASP A 492 5.61 -20.76 20.72
CA ASP A 492 5.98 -20.13 19.43
C ASP A 492 5.43 -18.70 19.26
N ALA A 493 4.62 -18.22 20.19
CA ALA A 493 4.07 -16.86 20.19
C ALA A 493 4.49 -16.01 21.41
N VAL A 494 5.26 -16.58 22.34
CA VAL A 494 5.78 -15.84 23.50
C VAL A 494 7.15 -15.30 23.15
N VAL A 495 7.22 -13.98 22.93
CA VAL A 495 8.46 -13.27 22.61
C VAL A 495 9.29 -13.08 23.89
N VAL A 496 10.55 -13.47 23.84
CA VAL A 496 11.59 -13.11 24.82
C VAL A 496 12.54 -12.09 24.22
N GLY A 497 13.16 -11.25 25.05
CA GLY A 497 13.95 -10.10 24.58
C GLY A 497 15.19 -10.50 23.79
N SER A 498 15.82 -11.62 24.15
CA SER A 498 17.01 -12.13 23.48
C SER A 498 17.12 -13.65 23.58
N ALA A 499 17.74 -14.28 22.59
CA ALA A 499 18.13 -15.70 22.66
C ALA A 499 19.10 -15.98 23.82
N THR A 500 19.81 -14.98 24.33
CA THR A 500 20.71 -15.11 25.49
C THR A 500 19.99 -15.26 26.83
N GLU A 501 18.69 -14.95 26.87
CA GLU A 501 17.84 -15.22 28.05
C GLU A 501 17.47 -16.71 28.15
N LEU A 502 17.73 -17.50 27.10
CA LEU A 502 17.53 -18.94 27.04
C LEU A 502 18.88 -19.68 27.10
N PRO A 503 18.90 -20.97 27.47
CA PRO A 503 20.13 -21.76 27.44
C PRO A 503 20.78 -21.74 26.06
N SER A 504 22.11 -21.66 26.02
CA SER A 504 22.85 -21.60 24.74
C SER A 504 22.54 -22.81 23.86
N ALA A 505 22.36 -22.57 22.56
CA ALA A 505 22.04 -23.60 21.59
C ALA A 505 23.03 -24.79 21.69
N SER A 506 22.49 -26.01 21.68
CA SER A 506 23.29 -27.22 21.83
C SER A 506 24.03 -27.63 20.56
N GLY A 507 23.50 -27.27 19.38
CA GLY A 507 23.97 -27.78 18.09
C GLY A 507 23.76 -29.29 17.89
N ALA A 508 23.08 -29.96 18.83
CA ALA A 508 22.92 -31.40 18.83
C ALA A 508 21.96 -31.86 17.72
N ASP A 509 22.33 -32.94 17.04
CA ASP A 509 21.50 -33.64 16.05
C ASP A 509 21.02 -32.80 14.86
N VAL A 510 21.65 -31.65 14.61
CA VAL A 510 21.40 -30.80 13.45
C VAL A 510 22.55 -30.89 12.45
N GLY A 511 22.27 -31.44 11.26
CA GLY A 511 23.21 -31.40 10.13
C GLY A 511 23.14 -30.09 9.35
N ALA A 512 24.13 -29.82 8.48
CA ALA A 512 24.07 -28.67 7.57
C ALA A 512 22.85 -28.79 6.62
N VAL A 513 21.92 -27.85 6.70
CA VAL A 513 20.72 -27.80 5.84
C VAL A 513 20.78 -26.57 4.95
N GLY A 514 21.17 -26.78 3.69
CA GLY A 514 21.04 -25.76 2.63
C GLY A 514 19.65 -25.80 1.97
N GLU A 515 19.32 -24.72 1.25
CA GLU A 515 18.08 -24.62 0.50
C GLU A 515 17.99 -25.72 -0.59
N PRO A 516 16.87 -26.48 -0.66
CA PRO A 516 16.69 -27.48 -1.70
C PRO A 516 16.38 -26.82 -3.05
N ALA A 517 17.39 -26.67 -3.91
CA ALA A 517 17.26 -25.98 -5.21
C ALA A 517 16.39 -26.73 -6.23
N ASN A 518 16.52 -28.06 -6.35
CA ASN A 518 15.83 -28.86 -7.37
C ASN A 518 14.60 -29.64 -6.83
N PRO A 519 13.66 -30.07 -7.70
CA PRO A 519 12.43 -30.76 -7.28
C PRO A 519 12.65 -32.03 -6.47
N LEU A 520 13.63 -32.87 -6.85
CA LEU A 520 13.94 -34.12 -6.13
C LEU A 520 14.45 -33.82 -4.71
N ALA A 521 15.31 -32.82 -4.56
CA ALA A 521 15.79 -32.36 -3.26
C ALA A 521 14.64 -31.83 -2.38
N LYS A 522 13.69 -31.08 -2.96
CA LYS A 522 12.49 -30.60 -2.24
C LYS A 522 11.64 -31.77 -1.74
N VAL A 523 11.39 -32.77 -2.58
CA VAL A 523 10.62 -33.97 -2.20
C VAL A 523 11.34 -34.76 -1.11
N ALA A 524 12.65 -35.00 -1.25
CA ALA A 524 13.44 -35.71 -0.25
C ALA A 524 13.45 -34.98 1.10
N ARG A 525 13.59 -33.64 1.09
CA ARG A 525 13.53 -32.80 2.30
C ARG A 525 12.16 -32.83 2.95
N LEU A 526 11.09 -32.75 2.15
CA LEU A 526 9.73 -32.86 2.66
C LEU A 526 9.47 -34.22 3.31
N ALA A 527 9.87 -35.31 2.65
CA ALA A 527 9.75 -36.66 3.21
C ALA A 527 10.52 -36.79 4.53
N LYS A 528 11.75 -36.28 4.60
CA LYS A 528 12.56 -36.27 5.84
C LYS A 528 11.86 -35.49 6.95
N GLY A 529 11.36 -34.28 6.66
CA GLY A 529 10.65 -33.44 7.62
C GLY A 529 9.36 -34.09 8.13
N LEU A 530 8.59 -34.73 7.26
CA LEU A 530 7.37 -35.45 7.63
C LEU A 530 7.68 -36.67 8.52
N VAL A 531 8.71 -37.45 8.19
CA VAL A 531 9.15 -38.59 9.00
C VAL A 531 9.59 -38.13 10.39
N HIS A 532 10.38 -37.05 10.48
CA HIS A 532 10.81 -36.49 11.75
C HIS A 532 9.62 -35.97 12.56
N SER A 533 8.69 -35.24 11.94
CA SER A 533 7.47 -34.71 12.57
C SER A 533 6.60 -35.80 13.19
N ALA A 534 6.62 -37.02 12.64
CA ALA A 534 5.85 -38.15 13.16
C ALA A 534 6.52 -38.90 14.34
N ARG A 535 7.83 -38.73 14.55
CA ARG A 535 8.57 -39.36 15.66
C ARG A 535 8.31 -38.63 16.97
N SER A 536 8.56 -39.28 18.11
CA SER A 536 8.60 -38.60 19.42
C SER A 536 9.63 -37.47 19.39
N ALA A 537 9.33 -36.36 20.07
CA ALA A 537 10.30 -35.31 20.33
C ALA A 537 11.12 -35.66 21.58
N ASP A 538 12.38 -35.27 21.59
CA ASP A 538 13.25 -35.33 22.77
C ASP A 538 12.94 -34.12 23.69
N PRO A 539 12.43 -34.35 24.91
CA PRO A 539 12.12 -33.27 25.84
C PRO A 539 13.33 -32.42 26.22
N ALA A 540 14.56 -32.92 26.11
CA ALA A 540 15.76 -32.13 26.41
C ALA A 540 15.87 -30.89 25.51
N HIS A 541 15.38 -30.97 24.27
CA HIS A 541 15.38 -29.86 23.32
C HIS A 541 14.32 -28.80 23.59
N HIS A 542 13.40 -29.06 24.53
CA HIS A 542 12.41 -28.07 25.00
C HIS A 542 12.95 -27.19 26.13
N GLU A 543 13.98 -27.65 26.83
CA GLU A 543 14.68 -26.89 27.87
C GLU A 543 15.89 -26.15 27.29
N ARG A 544 16.64 -26.80 26.39
CA ARG A 544 17.80 -26.23 25.71
C ARG A 544 17.62 -26.28 24.18
N PRO A 545 17.56 -25.13 23.47
CA PRO A 545 17.33 -25.13 22.04
C PRO A 545 18.47 -25.85 21.30
N GLN A 546 18.15 -26.45 20.15
CA GLN A 546 19.15 -27.02 19.26
C GLN A 546 19.87 -25.93 18.48
N LEU A 547 19.13 -24.92 18.01
CA LEU A 547 19.63 -23.82 17.20
C LEU A 547 19.04 -22.48 17.64
N ASN A 548 19.77 -21.42 17.32
CA ASN A 548 19.23 -20.07 17.21
C ASN A 548 19.19 -19.71 15.72
N VAL A 549 18.01 -19.49 15.17
CA VAL A 549 17.78 -19.35 13.73
C VAL A 549 17.32 -17.92 13.42
N PRO A 550 18.08 -17.17 12.61
CA PRO A 550 17.64 -15.87 12.11
C PRO A 550 16.37 -15.99 11.26
N THR A 551 15.58 -14.91 11.18
CA THR A 551 14.31 -14.88 10.44
C THR A 551 14.46 -15.32 8.98
N LEU A 552 15.53 -14.89 8.30
CA LEU A 552 15.81 -15.24 6.89
C LEU A 552 16.03 -16.75 6.68
N ASP A 553 16.59 -17.43 7.68
CA ASP A 553 16.91 -18.87 7.64
C ASP A 553 15.77 -19.75 8.19
N ALA A 554 14.74 -19.15 8.79
CA ALA A 554 13.61 -19.81 9.44
C ALA A 554 12.64 -20.47 8.44
N ARG A 555 13.13 -21.43 7.67
CA ARG A 555 12.45 -22.06 6.54
C ARG A 555 12.06 -23.51 6.87
N TRP A 556 10.95 -23.97 6.29
CA TRP A 556 10.36 -25.29 6.56
C TRP A 556 11.36 -26.45 6.41
N PHE A 557 12.30 -26.35 5.45
CA PHE A 557 13.26 -27.42 5.21
C PHE A 557 14.30 -27.53 6.33
N LEU A 558 14.59 -26.47 7.07
CA LEU A 558 15.44 -26.46 8.26
C LEU A 558 14.62 -26.83 9.50
N LEU A 559 13.54 -26.08 9.75
CA LEU A 559 12.73 -26.17 10.97
C LEU A 559 12.00 -27.51 11.15
N SER A 560 11.70 -28.22 10.05
CA SER A 560 11.05 -29.54 10.14
C SER A 560 11.97 -30.68 10.61
N GLN A 561 13.23 -30.37 10.94
CA GLN A 561 14.24 -31.34 11.38
C GLN A 561 14.70 -31.12 12.83
N VAL A 562 14.04 -30.24 13.58
CA VAL A 562 14.40 -29.90 14.97
C VAL A 562 13.21 -30.10 15.92
N ASP A 563 13.55 -30.38 17.17
CA ASP A 563 12.62 -30.55 18.30
C ASP A 563 12.46 -29.27 19.11
N GLY A 564 13.48 -28.41 19.16
CA GLY A 564 13.39 -27.11 19.80
C GLY A 564 14.37 -26.10 19.23
N VAL A 565 13.88 -24.89 18.95
CA VAL A 565 14.63 -23.86 18.22
C VAL A 565 14.16 -22.47 18.61
N THR A 566 15.09 -21.53 18.76
CA THR A 566 14.74 -20.11 18.85
C THR A 566 14.71 -19.50 17.45
N VAL A 567 13.70 -18.69 17.16
CA VAL A 567 13.54 -18.00 15.89
C VAL A 567 13.36 -16.52 16.15
N THR A 568 14.16 -15.69 15.49
CA THR A 568 14.03 -14.23 15.58
C THR A 568 12.70 -13.75 14.99
N THR A 569 12.09 -12.74 15.61
CA THR A 569 10.90 -12.06 15.06
C THR A 569 11.30 -11.23 13.83
N ALA A 570 10.39 -10.99 12.88
CA ALA A 570 10.71 -10.23 11.66
C ALA A 570 11.17 -8.80 11.96
N ASP A 571 10.65 -8.17 13.01
CA ASP A 571 11.08 -6.83 13.45
C ASP A 571 12.47 -6.82 14.12
N GLY A 572 13.08 -7.99 14.33
CA GLY A 572 14.39 -8.15 14.96
C GLY A 572 14.43 -7.80 16.46
N ARG A 573 13.28 -7.57 17.11
CA ARG A 573 13.21 -7.08 18.50
C ARG A 573 13.22 -8.18 19.56
N GLY A 574 13.12 -9.45 19.15
CA GLY A 574 13.17 -10.57 20.08
C GLY A 574 13.23 -11.91 19.37
N VAL A 575 13.05 -12.98 20.15
CA VAL A 575 12.96 -14.35 19.64
C VAL A 575 11.78 -15.09 20.25
N VAL A 576 11.27 -16.09 19.55
CA VAL A 576 10.28 -17.06 20.07
C VAL A 576 10.92 -18.44 20.17
N TYR A 577 10.57 -19.20 21.21
CA TYR A 577 11.07 -20.56 21.39
C TYR A 577 10.05 -21.56 20.85
N ARG A 578 10.26 -22.01 19.61
CA ARG A 578 9.40 -23.01 18.96
C ARG A 578 9.79 -24.41 19.42
N LYS A 579 8.79 -25.21 19.78
CA LYS A 579 8.96 -26.54 20.38
C LYS A 579 8.09 -27.57 19.66
N ARG A 580 8.68 -28.67 19.21
CA ARG A 580 7.98 -29.71 18.44
C ARG A 580 7.25 -30.65 19.38
N ASP A 581 5.92 -30.56 19.39
CA ASP A 581 5.06 -31.56 20.01
C ASP A 581 4.24 -32.33 18.95
N PRO A 582 4.55 -33.61 18.67
CA PRO A 582 3.80 -34.44 17.71
C PRO A 582 2.34 -34.70 18.09
N ARG A 583 1.99 -34.66 19.38
CA ARG A 583 0.60 -34.81 19.83
C ARG A 583 -0.16 -33.54 19.55
N GLN A 584 0.41 -32.38 19.90
CA GLN A 584 -0.19 -31.08 19.62
C GLN A 584 -0.34 -30.83 18.12
N ALA A 585 0.69 -31.10 17.32
CA ALA A 585 0.64 -30.97 15.87
C ALA A 585 -0.45 -31.85 15.23
N ARG A 586 -0.59 -33.10 15.68
CA ARG A 586 -1.66 -34.00 15.20
C ARG A 586 -3.05 -33.52 15.61
N ALA A 587 -3.21 -33.03 16.84
CA ALA A 587 -4.49 -32.48 17.31
C ALA A 587 -4.90 -31.24 16.51
N LEU A 588 -3.96 -30.30 16.29
CA LEU A 588 -4.17 -29.11 15.48
C LEU A 588 -4.51 -29.47 14.03
N LEU A 589 -3.77 -30.41 13.42
CA LEU A 589 -4.04 -30.86 12.05
C LEU A 589 -5.40 -31.57 11.93
N ALA A 590 -5.77 -32.38 12.90
CA ALA A 590 -7.07 -33.06 12.93
C ALA A 590 -8.21 -32.04 13.01
N ARG A 591 -8.11 -31.05 13.91
CA ARG A 591 -9.10 -29.96 14.02
C ARG A 591 -9.16 -29.14 12.73
N ALA A 592 -8.01 -28.76 12.19
CA ALA A 592 -7.87 -28.02 10.93
C ALA A 592 -8.50 -28.76 9.74
N THR A 593 -8.38 -30.09 9.69
CA THR A 593 -8.99 -30.93 8.65
C THR A 593 -10.50 -31.04 8.84
N GLN A 594 -10.97 -31.23 10.08
CA GLN A 594 -12.39 -31.27 10.41
C GLN A 594 -13.09 -29.96 10.01
N LEU A 595 -12.53 -28.82 10.42
CA LEU A 595 -13.07 -27.50 10.12
C LEU A 595 -13.13 -27.22 8.63
N ARG A 596 -12.13 -27.63 7.84
CA ARG A 596 -12.18 -27.46 6.37
C ARG A 596 -13.24 -28.32 5.70
N ARG A 597 -13.47 -29.54 6.20
CA ARG A 597 -14.58 -30.39 5.72
C ARG A 597 -15.93 -29.76 6.05
N GLU A 598 -16.09 -29.25 7.27
CA GLU A 598 -17.29 -28.53 7.67
C GLU A 598 -17.49 -27.26 6.85
N LEU A 599 -16.43 -26.48 6.64
CA LEU A 599 -16.42 -25.28 5.81
C LEU A 599 -16.89 -25.60 4.39
N LEU A 600 -16.30 -26.58 3.72
CA LEU A 600 -16.72 -26.98 2.37
C LEU A 600 -18.20 -27.41 2.31
N ARG A 601 -18.72 -28.02 3.38
CA ARG A 601 -20.12 -28.46 3.46
C ARG A 601 -21.09 -27.32 3.71
N ARG A 602 -20.76 -26.40 4.64
CA ARG A 602 -21.65 -25.32 5.11
C ARG A 602 -21.45 -24.00 4.37
N PHE A 603 -20.42 -23.86 3.55
CA PHE A 603 -20.12 -22.59 2.89
C PHE A 603 -21.28 -22.00 2.08
N PRO A 604 -22.06 -22.76 1.28
CA PRO A 604 -23.19 -22.18 0.55
C PRO A 604 -24.25 -21.54 1.47
N GLU A 605 -24.57 -22.20 2.58
CA GLU A 605 -25.51 -21.72 3.60
C GLU A 605 -24.98 -20.45 4.28
N VAL A 606 -23.74 -20.49 4.75
CA VAL A 606 -23.10 -19.35 5.45
C VAL A 606 -22.92 -18.17 4.49
N ALA A 607 -22.59 -18.42 3.22
CA ALA A 607 -22.47 -17.37 2.21
C ALA A 607 -23.81 -16.70 1.88
N GLU A 608 -24.93 -17.42 1.95
CA GLU A 608 -26.25 -16.80 1.86
C GLU A 608 -26.54 -15.90 3.06
N GLN A 609 -26.18 -16.32 4.28
CA GLN A 609 -26.32 -15.50 5.49
C GLN A 609 -25.50 -14.20 5.39
N TYR A 610 -24.22 -14.29 4.99
CA TYR A 610 -23.39 -13.09 4.81
C TYR A 610 -23.95 -12.14 3.74
N ARG A 611 -24.40 -12.66 2.59
CA ARG A 611 -25.00 -11.82 1.54
C ARG A 611 -26.30 -11.16 1.99
N ALA A 612 -27.12 -11.87 2.76
CA ALA A 612 -28.36 -11.32 3.32
C ALA A 612 -28.09 -10.23 4.37
N ALA A 613 -27.06 -10.40 5.19
CA ALA A 613 -26.69 -9.43 6.23
C ALA A 613 -25.89 -8.24 5.70
N ALA A 614 -25.19 -8.37 4.56
CA ALA A 614 -24.28 -7.36 4.04
C ALA A 614 -24.88 -5.94 3.96
N PRO A 615 -26.11 -5.72 3.44
CA PRO A 615 -26.71 -4.39 3.40
C PRO A 615 -26.85 -3.74 4.79
N GLU A 616 -27.21 -4.52 5.82
CA GLU A 616 -27.29 -4.01 7.19
C GLU A 616 -25.90 -3.77 7.79
N LEU A 617 -24.96 -4.71 7.61
CA LEU A 617 -23.60 -4.61 8.14
C LEU A 617 -22.84 -3.39 7.63
N THR A 618 -23.10 -2.98 6.40
CA THR A 618 -22.46 -1.82 5.77
C THR A 618 -23.31 -0.55 5.85
N SER A 619 -24.48 -0.61 6.51
CA SER A 619 -25.37 0.54 6.63
C SER A 619 -24.80 1.61 7.56
N ARG A 620 -25.18 2.86 7.33
CA ARG A 620 -24.83 3.97 8.23
C ARG A 620 -25.47 3.79 9.59
N GLU A 621 -26.69 3.27 9.64
CA GLU A 621 -27.47 3.02 10.85
C GLU A 621 -26.82 1.95 11.73
N ARG A 622 -26.25 0.90 11.15
CA ARG A 622 -25.49 -0.11 11.92
C ARG A 622 -24.24 0.48 12.52
N TRP A 623 -23.45 1.22 11.74
CA TRP A 623 -22.23 1.84 12.23
C TRP A 623 -22.50 2.97 13.23
N ALA A 624 -23.56 3.75 13.08
CA ALA A 624 -23.99 4.74 14.08
C ALA A 624 -24.15 4.09 15.46
N ARG A 625 -24.84 2.93 15.52
CA ARG A 625 -24.98 2.15 16.77
C ARG A 625 -23.63 1.69 17.33
N VAL A 626 -22.70 1.25 16.47
CA VAL A 626 -21.33 0.87 16.89
C VAL A 626 -20.56 2.07 17.47
N PHE A 627 -20.77 3.26 16.91
CA PHE A 627 -20.16 4.51 17.40
C PHE A 627 -20.90 5.13 18.60
N GLY A 628 -22.04 4.56 19.02
CA GLY A 628 -22.85 5.08 20.11
C GLY A 628 -23.63 6.36 19.75
N LYS A 629 -24.01 6.53 18.47
CA LYS A 629 -24.81 7.65 17.96
C LYS A 629 -26.28 7.31 17.77
#